data_AF-A0A1U7UU69-F1
#
_entry.id   AF-A0A1U7UU69-F1
#
_cell.length_a   1.000
_cell.length_b   1.000
_cell.length_c   1.000
_cell.angle_alpha   90.00
_cell.angle_beta   90.00
_cell.angle_gamma   90.00
#
_symmetry.space_group_name_H-M   'P 1'
#
loop_
_entity.id
_entity.type
_entity.pdbx_description
1 polymer ?
#
loop_
_entity_poly.entity_id
_entity_poly.type
_entity_poly.pdbx_seq_one_letter_code
_entity_poly.pdbx_strand_id
1 'polypeptide(L)'
;METITLGDKRIGIKTSVLEEKATACNMLCCYADELKEGFYPWIDQVAPTLVPLLKFYFHEEVRKAAVSAMPELLRSAKLAVEKGIAQGRNESYVKQLSDYIIPALIEALHKEPDTEICASMLDAINECVQISGLHLDEGQVRSIVEEIKQVITASSSRKRERAERAKAEDFDAEENELLREENEQEEEVFDQVGEILGTLIKTFKAAFLPFFDELSSYLMPMWGKDKTAEERRIAICIFDDVAEQCREAALKYYDTYLPFLLEACNDESPDVRQAAVYGLGVCAEYGGSVFKPLVGEALSRLNVVIRHPNALQPENVMAYDNAVSAVGKICQFHRDSIDSAQVVPAWLNCLPIKGDLIEAKVVHDQLCSMVERSDRELLGPDNQYLPKIVLVFAEVLCAGKDLATEQTASRMINLLRQLQQTLPPATLASTWSSLQPQQQIALQSILSS
;
A
#
# COMPACT_ATOMS: atom_id res chain seq x y z
N MET A 1 9.64 -40.12 -19.95
CA MET A 1 9.82 -40.52 -18.55
C MET A 1 11.09 -39.86 -18.10
N GLU A 2 10.98 -38.79 -17.32
CA GLU A 2 12.13 -38.14 -16.73
C GLU A 2 12.43 -38.79 -15.38
N THR A 3 13.70 -38.85 -15.01
CA THR A 3 14.11 -39.45 -13.73
C THR A 3 14.65 -38.36 -12.84
N ILE A 4 13.92 -38.02 -11.79
CA ILE A 4 14.41 -37.11 -10.75
C ILE A 4 15.12 -37.91 -9.66
N THR A 5 16.14 -37.31 -9.06
CA THR A 5 16.88 -37.93 -7.94
C THR A 5 16.46 -37.23 -6.65
N LEU A 6 15.85 -37.97 -5.74
CA LEU A 6 15.41 -37.48 -4.43
C LEU A 6 16.24 -38.19 -3.35
N GLY A 7 17.31 -37.53 -2.88
CA GLY A 7 18.32 -38.16 -2.03
C GLY A 7 18.97 -39.35 -2.74
N ASP A 8 18.95 -40.54 -2.11
CA ASP A 8 19.55 -41.76 -2.69
C ASP A 8 18.63 -42.52 -3.66
N LYS A 9 17.42 -41.99 -3.95
CA LYS A 9 16.41 -42.67 -4.77
C LYS A 9 16.22 -41.99 -6.12
N ARG A 10 16.06 -42.80 -7.17
CA ARG A 10 15.66 -42.36 -8.52
C ARG A 10 14.17 -42.59 -8.71
N ILE A 11 13.43 -41.53 -9.03
CA ILE A 11 11.98 -41.56 -9.24
C ILE A 11 11.71 -41.29 -10.72
N GLY A 12 11.06 -42.24 -11.40
CA GLY A 12 10.62 -42.07 -12.79
C GLY A 12 9.27 -41.37 -12.85
N ILE A 13 9.21 -40.23 -13.53
CA ILE A 13 8.03 -39.39 -13.68
C ILE A 13 7.53 -39.45 -15.13
N LYS A 14 6.21 -39.59 -15.29
CA LYS A 14 5.53 -39.45 -16.59
C LYS A 14 5.05 -38.01 -16.76
N THR A 15 5.90 -37.15 -17.30
CA THR A 15 5.70 -35.70 -17.42
C THR A 15 4.37 -35.32 -18.10
N SER A 16 3.98 -36.01 -19.18
CA SER A 16 2.71 -35.73 -19.90
C SER A 16 1.45 -35.85 -19.02
N VAL A 17 1.44 -36.78 -18.05
CA VAL A 17 0.30 -36.93 -17.13
C VAL A 17 0.27 -35.80 -16.10
N LEU A 18 1.44 -35.24 -15.77
CA LEU A 18 1.53 -34.12 -14.84
C LEU A 18 1.13 -32.79 -15.51
N GLU A 19 1.43 -32.62 -16.79
CA GLU A 19 0.95 -31.47 -17.59
C GLU A 19 -0.58 -31.48 -17.70
N GLU A 20 -1.18 -32.64 -17.98
CA GLU A 20 -2.65 -32.79 -17.98
C GLU A 20 -3.24 -32.49 -16.60
N LYS A 21 -2.57 -32.93 -15.52
CA LYS A 21 -2.97 -32.63 -14.15
C LYS A 21 -2.88 -31.14 -13.84
N ALA A 22 -1.80 -30.47 -14.22
CA ALA A 22 -1.60 -29.04 -14.03
C ALA A 22 -2.69 -28.25 -14.75
N THR A 23 -2.95 -28.60 -16.02
CA THR A 23 -4.03 -28.01 -16.83
C THR A 23 -5.38 -28.17 -16.15
N ALA A 24 -5.71 -29.36 -15.64
CA ALA A 24 -6.98 -29.60 -14.95
C ALA A 24 -7.10 -28.79 -13.64
N CYS A 25 -6.01 -28.67 -12.86
CA CYS A 25 -6.00 -27.86 -11.63
C CYS A 25 -6.20 -26.38 -11.97
N ASN A 26 -5.53 -25.89 -13.01
CA ASN A 26 -5.69 -24.51 -13.48
C ASN A 26 -7.13 -24.24 -13.93
N MET A 27 -7.76 -25.17 -14.65
CA MET A 27 -9.18 -25.02 -15.03
C MET A 27 -10.12 -24.96 -13.83
N LEU A 28 -9.85 -25.71 -12.75
CA LEU A 28 -10.63 -25.59 -11.52
C LEU A 28 -10.47 -24.20 -10.87
N CYS A 29 -9.26 -23.63 -10.89
CA CYS A 29 -9.01 -22.26 -10.46
C CYS A 29 -9.80 -21.26 -11.31
N CYS A 30 -9.66 -21.32 -12.64
CA CYS A 30 -10.38 -20.42 -13.55
C CYS A 30 -11.90 -20.52 -13.40
N TYR A 31 -12.45 -21.73 -13.22
CA TYR A 31 -13.88 -21.89 -12.98
C TYR A 31 -14.32 -21.28 -11.66
N ALA A 32 -13.50 -21.35 -10.60
CA ALA A 32 -13.82 -20.73 -9.33
C ALA A 32 -13.85 -19.19 -9.43
N ASP A 33 -12.86 -18.59 -10.09
CA ASP A 33 -12.77 -17.15 -10.32
C ASP A 33 -13.93 -16.64 -11.21
N GLU A 34 -14.13 -17.25 -12.38
CA GLU A 34 -15.13 -16.79 -13.36
C GLU A 34 -16.58 -17.01 -12.91
N LEU A 35 -16.88 -18.16 -12.27
CA LEU A 35 -18.24 -18.47 -11.83
C LEU A 35 -18.58 -17.84 -10.48
N LYS A 36 -17.58 -17.35 -9.72
CA LYS A 36 -17.76 -16.70 -8.41
C LYS A 36 -18.63 -17.56 -7.49
N GLU A 37 -19.72 -17.00 -6.94
CA GLU A 37 -20.64 -17.75 -6.08
C GLU A 37 -21.26 -18.99 -6.76
N GLY A 38 -21.29 -19.05 -8.09
CA GLY A 38 -21.79 -20.20 -8.86
C GLY A 38 -20.92 -21.45 -8.72
N PHE A 39 -19.64 -21.29 -8.33
CA PHE A 39 -18.74 -22.41 -8.07
C PHE A 39 -18.97 -23.09 -6.71
N TYR A 40 -19.69 -22.43 -5.80
CA TYR A 40 -19.93 -22.89 -4.43
C TYR A 40 -20.32 -24.36 -4.28
N PRO A 41 -21.22 -24.94 -5.10
CA PRO A 41 -21.65 -26.34 -4.96
C PRO A 41 -20.52 -27.37 -5.11
N TRP A 42 -19.39 -26.98 -5.69
CA TRP A 42 -18.27 -27.87 -6.01
C TRP A 42 -17.14 -27.81 -4.98
N ILE A 43 -17.14 -26.81 -4.09
CA ILE A 43 -16.03 -26.55 -3.16
C ILE A 43 -15.72 -27.77 -2.28
N ASP A 44 -16.74 -28.44 -1.76
CA ASP A 44 -16.56 -29.63 -0.90
C ASP A 44 -15.84 -30.80 -1.61
N GLN A 45 -15.86 -30.85 -2.94
CA GLN A 45 -15.15 -31.86 -3.74
C GLN A 45 -13.78 -31.34 -4.19
N VAL A 46 -13.70 -30.07 -4.55
CA VAL A 46 -12.52 -29.44 -5.13
C VAL A 46 -11.47 -29.14 -4.06
N ALA A 47 -11.85 -28.59 -2.92
CA ALA A 47 -10.90 -28.22 -1.86
C ALA A 47 -10.10 -29.44 -1.32
N PRO A 48 -10.72 -30.59 -1.00
CA PRO A 48 -9.97 -31.79 -0.60
C PRO A 48 -9.07 -32.36 -1.70
N THR A 49 -9.36 -32.04 -2.97
CA THR A 49 -8.55 -32.47 -4.12
C THR A 49 -7.34 -31.57 -4.34
N LEU A 50 -7.51 -30.25 -4.21
CA LEU A 50 -6.46 -29.27 -4.50
C LEU A 50 -5.54 -28.98 -3.31
N VAL A 51 -6.05 -28.95 -2.07
CA VAL A 51 -5.22 -28.63 -0.89
C VAL A 51 -4.00 -29.55 -0.73
N PRO A 52 -4.09 -30.89 -0.92
CA PRO A 52 -2.92 -31.75 -0.88
C PRO A 52 -1.88 -31.44 -1.98
N LEU A 53 -2.30 -30.78 -3.06
CA LEU A 53 -1.43 -30.46 -4.20
C LEU A 53 -0.52 -29.26 -3.95
N LEU A 54 -0.77 -28.47 -2.90
CA LEU A 54 0.16 -27.44 -2.42
C LEU A 54 1.55 -28.02 -2.12
N LYS A 55 1.61 -29.28 -1.69
CA LYS A 55 2.83 -30.02 -1.37
C LYS A 55 3.21 -31.04 -2.46
N PHE A 56 2.75 -30.85 -3.70
CA PHE A 56 3.06 -31.73 -4.82
C PHE A 56 4.40 -31.38 -5.48
N TYR A 57 5.52 -31.65 -4.79
CA TYR A 57 6.89 -31.34 -5.21
C TYR A 57 7.37 -32.05 -6.49
N PHE A 58 6.50 -32.75 -7.20
CA PHE A 58 6.81 -33.41 -8.47
C PHE A 58 6.54 -32.52 -9.68
N HIS A 59 5.78 -31.42 -9.53
CA HIS A 59 5.46 -30.52 -10.63
C HIS A 59 5.09 -29.13 -10.11
N GLU A 60 5.85 -28.11 -10.52
CA GLU A 60 5.66 -26.71 -10.11
C GLU A 60 4.30 -26.16 -10.54
N GLU A 61 3.90 -26.34 -11.80
CA GLU A 61 2.60 -25.81 -12.28
C GLU A 61 1.39 -26.41 -11.55
N VAL A 62 1.50 -27.64 -11.02
CA VAL A 62 0.43 -28.22 -10.19
C VAL A 62 0.34 -27.50 -8.86
N ARG A 63 1.49 -27.15 -8.26
CA ARG A 63 1.54 -26.36 -7.02
C ARG A 63 1.04 -24.94 -7.26
N LYS A 64 1.54 -24.24 -8.29
CA LYS A 64 1.08 -22.89 -8.67
C LYS A 64 -0.43 -22.85 -8.85
N ALA A 65 -0.99 -23.78 -9.65
CA ALA A 65 -2.44 -23.86 -9.84
C ALA A 65 -3.23 -24.17 -8.55
N ALA A 66 -2.68 -24.99 -7.66
CA ALA A 66 -3.30 -25.26 -6.36
C ALA A 66 -3.28 -24.01 -5.46
N VAL A 67 -2.16 -23.28 -5.42
CA VAL A 67 -1.99 -22.03 -4.66
C VAL A 67 -3.02 -21.00 -5.12
N SER A 68 -3.09 -20.71 -6.42
CA SER A 68 -4.04 -19.73 -6.98
C SER A 68 -5.49 -20.09 -6.74
N ALA A 69 -5.84 -21.39 -6.66
CA ALA A 69 -7.22 -21.80 -6.41
C ALA A 69 -7.68 -21.53 -4.96
N MET A 70 -6.78 -21.46 -3.99
CA MET A 70 -7.13 -21.35 -2.56
C MET A 70 -8.00 -20.12 -2.24
N PRO A 71 -7.59 -18.88 -2.59
CA PRO A 71 -8.42 -17.69 -2.35
C PRO A 71 -9.73 -17.73 -3.14
N GLU A 72 -9.75 -18.27 -4.37
CA GLU A 72 -10.97 -18.35 -5.18
C GLU A 72 -12.04 -19.25 -4.57
N LEU A 73 -11.64 -20.38 -3.97
CA LEU A 73 -12.55 -21.25 -3.24
C LEU A 73 -13.18 -20.53 -2.04
N LEU A 74 -12.38 -19.78 -1.27
CA LEU A 74 -12.88 -18.99 -0.14
C LEU A 74 -13.81 -17.86 -0.60
N ARG A 75 -13.42 -17.14 -1.67
CA ARG A 75 -14.20 -16.05 -2.25
C ARG A 75 -15.55 -16.53 -2.77
N SER A 76 -15.56 -17.64 -3.49
CA SER A 76 -16.78 -18.29 -3.96
C SER A 76 -17.71 -18.67 -2.79
N ALA A 77 -17.16 -19.25 -1.72
CA ALA A 77 -17.92 -19.58 -0.52
C ALA A 77 -18.53 -18.34 0.17
N LYS A 78 -17.72 -17.29 0.35
CA LYS A 78 -18.16 -16.04 0.97
C LYS A 78 -19.27 -15.37 0.17
N LEU A 79 -19.09 -15.21 -1.15
CA LEU A 79 -20.09 -14.61 -2.02
C LEU A 79 -21.41 -15.39 -2.02
N ALA A 80 -21.35 -16.73 -1.99
CA ALA A 80 -22.54 -17.56 -1.92
C ALA A 80 -23.32 -17.39 -0.62
N VAL A 81 -22.62 -17.20 0.51
CA VAL A 81 -23.23 -16.89 1.81
C VAL A 81 -23.84 -15.49 1.80
N GLU A 82 -23.10 -14.48 1.36
CA GLU A 82 -23.57 -13.08 1.28
C GLU A 82 -24.80 -12.93 0.38
N LYS A 83 -24.87 -13.67 -0.73
CA LYS A 83 -26.01 -13.68 -1.66
C LYS A 83 -27.16 -14.60 -1.23
N GLY A 84 -27.01 -15.34 -0.13
CA GLY A 84 -28.04 -16.22 0.41
C GLY A 84 -28.32 -17.47 -0.44
N ILE A 85 -27.40 -17.87 -1.33
CA ILE A 85 -27.54 -19.05 -2.19
C ILE A 85 -26.85 -20.30 -1.63
N ALA A 86 -26.17 -20.18 -0.48
CA ALA A 86 -25.42 -21.26 0.18
C ALA A 86 -26.27 -22.40 0.81
N GLN A 87 -27.58 -22.45 0.52
CA GLN A 87 -28.53 -23.51 0.91
C GLN A 87 -28.37 -24.05 2.36
N GLY A 88 -28.39 -23.15 3.34
CA GLY A 88 -28.36 -23.51 4.77
C GLY A 88 -26.97 -23.48 5.42
N ARG A 89 -25.90 -23.20 4.65
CA ARG A 89 -24.62 -22.79 5.23
C ARG A 89 -24.56 -21.28 5.42
N ASN A 90 -23.76 -20.85 6.39
CA ASN A 90 -23.56 -19.46 6.77
C ASN A 90 -22.06 -19.17 6.95
N GLU A 91 -21.71 -18.05 7.57
CA GLU A 91 -20.33 -17.65 7.87
C GLU A 91 -19.48 -18.74 8.55
N SER A 92 -20.09 -19.65 9.32
CA SER A 92 -19.35 -20.76 9.94
C SER A 92 -18.71 -21.70 8.91
N TYR A 93 -19.30 -21.83 7.72
CA TYR A 93 -18.70 -22.62 6.63
C TYR A 93 -17.50 -21.91 6.01
N VAL A 94 -17.59 -20.59 5.80
CA VAL A 94 -16.46 -19.79 5.32
C VAL A 94 -15.30 -19.89 6.31
N LYS A 95 -15.59 -19.80 7.62
CA LYS A 95 -14.59 -20.03 8.66
C LYS A 95 -13.99 -21.44 8.59
N GLN A 96 -14.81 -22.49 8.50
CA GLN A 96 -14.30 -23.86 8.40
C GLN A 96 -13.39 -24.08 7.19
N LEU A 97 -13.73 -23.47 6.06
CA LEU A 97 -12.91 -23.53 4.85
C LEU A 97 -11.59 -22.77 5.04
N SER A 98 -11.62 -21.62 5.72
CA SER A 98 -10.44 -20.84 6.08
C SER A 98 -9.53 -21.61 7.05
N ASP A 99 -10.11 -22.24 8.07
CA ASP A 99 -9.45 -23.12 9.05
C ASP A 99 -8.82 -24.36 8.39
N TYR A 100 -9.25 -24.71 7.18
CA TYR A 100 -8.66 -25.80 6.39
C TYR A 100 -7.56 -25.32 5.43
N ILE A 101 -7.79 -24.19 4.74
CA ILE A 101 -6.92 -23.71 3.66
C ILE A 101 -5.69 -22.98 4.20
N ILE A 102 -5.85 -22.02 5.11
CA ILE A 102 -4.75 -21.17 5.56
C ILE A 102 -3.64 -21.99 6.24
N PRO A 103 -3.93 -22.92 7.17
CA PRO A 103 -2.89 -23.74 7.76
C PRO A 103 -2.15 -24.62 6.73
N ALA A 104 -2.84 -25.08 5.69
CA ALA A 104 -2.23 -25.89 4.63
C ALA A 104 -1.30 -25.06 3.73
N LEU A 105 -1.65 -23.81 3.44
CA LEU A 105 -0.76 -22.86 2.74
C LEU A 105 0.49 -22.55 3.58
N ILE A 106 0.33 -22.27 4.88
CA ILE A 106 1.46 -22.02 5.79
C ILE A 106 2.40 -23.24 5.83
N GLU A 107 1.86 -24.46 5.99
CA GLU A 107 2.68 -25.67 6.03
C GLU A 107 3.40 -25.93 4.70
N ALA A 108 2.78 -25.57 3.57
CA ALA A 108 3.39 -25.70 2.25
C ALA A 108 4.53 -24.67 2.07
N LEU A 109 4.28 -23.41 2.41
CA LEU A 109 5.24 -22.31 2.35
C LEU A 109 6.50 -22.61 3.18
N HIS A 110 6.33 -23.15 4.38
CA HIS A 110 7.45 -23.52 5.25
C HIS A 110 8.46 -24.48 4.61
N LYS A 111 8.03 -25.26 3.62
CA LYS A 111 8.84 -26.29 2.94
C LYS A 111 9.01 -26.01 1.45
N GLU A 112 8.60 -24.84 0.96
CA GLU A 112 8.66 -24.51 -0.45
C GLU A 112 10.10 -24.11 -0.82
N PRO A 113 10.79 -24.87 -1.69
CA PRO A 113 12.15 -24.53 -2.11
C PRO A 113 12.20 -23.40 -3.14
N ASP A 114 11.12 -23.16 -3.88
CA ASP A 114 11.09 -22.21 -4.99
C ASP A 114 10.63 -20.83 -4.52
N THR A 115 11.47 -19.81 -4.71
CA THR A 115 11.22 -18.44 -4.25
C THR A 115 10.01 -17.79 -4.95
N GLU A 116 9.80 -18.06 -6.22
CA GLU A 116 8.66 -17.55 -6.99
C GLU A 116 7.34 -18.15 -6.47
N ILE A 117 7.35 -19.45 -6.16
CA ILE A 117 6.20 -20.12 -5.55
C ILE A 117 6.00 -19.64 -4.10
N CYS A 118 7.06 -19.34 -3.35
CA CYS A 118 6.95 -18.73 -2.02
C CYS A 118 6.20 -17.40 -2.08
N ALA A 119 6.56 -16.51 -3.02
CA ALA A 119 5.84 -15.26 -3.24
C ALA A 119 4.37 -15.50 -3.58
N SER A 120 4.10 -16.44 -4.50
CA SER A 120 2.71 -16.81 -4.88
C SER A 120 1.91 -17.34 -3.68
N MET A 121 2.53 -18.12 -2.78
CA MET A 121 1.89 -18.62 -1.56
C MET A 121 1.63 -17.51 -0.55
N LEU A 122 2.54 -16.55 -0.41
CA LEU A 122 2.35 -15.38 0.44
C LEU A 122 1.18 -14.52 -0.07
N ASP A 123 1.10 -14.25 -1.37
CA ASP A 123 -0.02 -13.55 -1.99
C ASP A 123 -1.36 -14.28 -1.74
N ALA A 124 -1.39 -15.59 -2.00
CA ALA A 124 -2.59 -16.40 -1.72
C ALA A 124 -2.99 -16.37 -0.24
N ILE A 125 -2.03 -16.37 0.70
CA ILE A 125 -2.30 -16.19 2.14
C ILE A 125 -2.88 -14.80 2.40
N ASN A 126 -2.31 -13.74 1.81
CA ASN A 126 -2.81 -12.36 1.92
C ASN A 126 -4.28 -12.27 1.49
N GLU A 127 -4.61 -12.77 0.29
CA GLU A 127 -5.98 -12.80 -0.23
C GLU A 127 -6.91 -13.60 0.68
N CYS A 128 -6.47 -14.77 1.17
CA CYS A 128 -7.24 -15.57 2.13
C CYS A 128 -7.52 -14.79 3.43
N VAL A 129 -6.56 -14.00 3.92
CA VAL A 129 -6.73 -13.13 5.10
C VAL A 129 -7.72 -12.01 4.80
N GLN A 130 -7.63 -11.34 3.65
CA GLN A 130 -8.58 -10.30 3.24
C GLN A 130 -10.02 -10.83 3.13
N ILE A 131 -10.18 -12.05 2.60
CA ILE A 131 -11.49 -12.70 2.47
C ILE A 131 -12.03 -13.09 3.86
N SER A 132 -11.19 -13.70 4.71
CA SER A 132 -11.58 -14.19 6.03
C SER A 132 -11.84 -13.06 7.04
N GLY A 133 -11.03 -12.01 7.01
CA GLY A 133 -11.10 -10.85 7.90
C GLY A 133 -11.11 -11.25 9.38
N LEU A 134 -12.07 -10.69 10.13
CA LEU A 134 -12.24 -10.94 11.57
C LEU A 134 -12.68 -12.37 11.94
N HIS A 135 -12.89 -13.26 10.96
CA HIS A 135 -13.15 -14.68 11.24
C HIS A 135 -11.89 -15.46 11.63
N LEU A 136 -10.70 -14.91 11.36
CA LEU A 136 -9.45 -15.51 11.81
C LEU A 136 -9.31 -15.36 13.33
N ASP A 137 -8.97 -16.46 14.00
CA ASP A 137 -8.65 -16.43 15.41
C ASP A 137 -7.18 -16.04 15.67
N GLU A 138 -6.88 -15.75 16.93
CA GLU A 138 -5.52 -15.36 17.35
C GLU A 138 -4.47 -16.43 17.01
N GLY A 139 -4.84 -17.72 17.04
CA GLY A 139 -3.93 -18.81 16.71
C GLY A 139 -3.55 -18.83 15.23
N GLN A 140 -4.51 -18.55 14.35
CA GLN A 140 -4.25 -18.39 12.92
C GLN A 140 -3.37 -17.18 12.64
N VAL A 141 -3.69 -16.02 13.22
CA VAL A 141 -2.86 -14.80 13.08
C VAL A 141 -1.44 -15.05 13.57
N ARG A 142 -1.28 -15.71 14.72
CA ARG A 142 0.03 -16.10 15.25
C ARG A 142 0.80 -17.01 14.29
N SER A 143 0.13 -18.00 13.70
CA SER A 143 0.77 -18.93 12.77
C SER A 143 1.28 -18.23 11.50
N ILE A 144 0.49 -17.27 10.98
CA ILE A 144 0.91 -16.43 9.85
C ILE A 144 2.13 -15.58 10.23
N VAL A 145 2.09 -14.92 11.39
CA VAL A 145 3.19 -14.08 11.88
C VAL A 145 4.47 -14.89 12.10
N GLU A 146 4.38 -16.09 12.66
CA GLU A 146 5.54 -16.97 12.82
C GLU A 146 6.12 -17.38 11.46
N GLU A 147 5.28 -17.69 10.48
CA GLU A 147 5.77 -18.04 9.14
C GLU A 147 6.44 -16.85 8.45
N ILE A 148 5.90 -15.63 8.58
CA ILE A 148 6.54 -14.41 8.08
C ILE A 148 7.94 -14.22 8.71
N LYS A 149 8.10 -14.46 10.02
CA LYS A 149 9.42 -14.42 10.67
C LYS A 149 10.38 -15.44 10.04
N GLN A 150 9.91 -16.64 9.71
CA GLN A 150 10.73 -17.65 9.02
C GLN A 150 11.12 -17.21 7.62
N VAL A 151 10.18 -16.65 6.84
CA VAL A 151 10.43 -16.14 5.49
C VAL A 151 11.50 -15.04 5.50
N ILE A 152 11.38 -14.04 6.39
CA ILE A 152 12.38 -12.95 6.52
C ILE A 152 13.76 -13.53 6.88
N THR A 153 13.79 -14.50 7.80
CA THR A 153 15.04 -15.15 8.24
C THR A 153 15.70 -15.95 7.11
N ALA A 154 14.90 -16.71 6.34
CA ALA A 154 15.36 -17.48 5.21
C ALA A 154 15.89 -16.59 4.08
N SER A 155 15.16 -15.52 3.74
CA SER A 155 15.59 -14.53 2.74
C SER A 155 16.90 -13.85 3.15
N SER A 156 17.04 -13.49 4.43
CA SER A 156 18.29 -12.96 4.97
C SER A 156 19.47 -13.94 4.84
N SER A 157 19.23 -15.25 4.97
CA SER A 157 20.27 -16.27 4.74
C SER A 157 20.65 -16.35 3.27
N ARG A 158 19.65 -16.45 2.37
CA ARG A 158 19.86 -16.50 0.91
C ARG A 158 20.58 -15.26 0.42
N LYS A 159 20.27 -14.07 0.95
CA LYS A 159 20.98 -12.83 0.64
C LYS A 159 22.48 -12.92 0.97
N ARG A 160 22.84 -13.53 2.11
CA ARG A 160 24.25 -13.74 2.48
C ARG A 160 24.93 -14.71 1.52
N GLU A 161 24.27 -15.81 1.16
CA GLU A 161 24.77 -16.80 0.21
C GLU A 161 25.01 -16.17 -1.18
N ARG A 162 24.06 -15.39 -1.68
CA ARG A 162 24.19 -14.62 -2.93
C ARG A 162 25.34 -13.61 -2.88
N ALA A 163 25.53 -12.92 -1.75
CA ALA A 163 26.64 -12.00 -1.55
C ALA A 163 28.02 -12.68 -1.47
N GLU A 164 28.08 -13.95 -1.07
CA GLU A 164 29.28 -14.79 -1.10
C GLU A 164 29.56 -15.30 -2.52
N ARG A 165 28.52 -15.75 -3.25
CA ARG A 165 28.60 -16.15 -4.67
C ARG A 165 29.14 -15.03 -5.56
N ALA A 166 28.69 -13.79 -5.33
CA ALA A 166 29.18 -12.61 -6.04
C ALA A 166 30.68 -12.30 -5.86
N LYS A 167 31.37 -12.98 -4.93
CA LYS A 167 32.80 -12.83 -4.65
C LYS A 167 33.62 -14.04 -5.07
N ALA A 168 32.99 -15.06 -5.67
CA ALA A 168 33.67 -16.27 -6.08
C ALA A 168 34.66 -16.01 -7.23
N GLU A 169 35.74 -16.79 -7.31
CA GLU A 169 36.77 -16.62 -8.35
C GLU A 169 36.26 -16.95 -9.76
N ASP A 170 35.23 -17.79 -9.85
CA ASP A 170 34.54 -18.22 -11.07
C ASP A 170 33.28 -17.39 -11.40
N PHE A 171 33.06 -16.27 -10.70
CA PHE A 171 31.94 -15.38 -10.97
C PHE A 171 32.05 -14.76 -12.38
N ASP A 172 31.13 -15.13 -13.26
CA ASP A 172 31.07 -14.68 -14.64
C ASP A 172 29.75 -13.94 -14.97
N ALA A 173 29.54 -13.65 -16.26
CA ALA A 173 28.36 -12.90 -16.68
C ALA A 173 27.05 -13.72 -16.59
N GLU A 174 27.12 -15.05 -16.70
CA GLU A 174 25.95 -15.92 -16.58
C GLU A 174 25.51 -16.01 -15.11
N GLU A 175 26.47 -16.20 -14.20
CA GLU A 175 26.21 -16.21 -12.76
C GLU A 175 25.68 -14.85 -12.27
N ASN A 176 26.16 -13.74 -12.84
CA ASN A 176 25.65 -12.41 -12.51
C ASN A 176 24.19 -12.20 -12.94
N GLU A 177 23.77 -12.77 -14.07
CA GLU A 177 22.37 -12.69 -14.51
C GLU A 177 21.45 -13.55 -13.65
N LEU A 178 21.88 -14.77 -13.29
CA LEU A 178 21.15 -15.62 -12.34
C LEU A 178 20.98 -14.92 -10.97
N LEU A 179 22.03 -14.29 -10.46
CA LEU A 179 21.91 -13.50 -9.22
C LEU A 179 20.93 -12.34 -9.36
N ARG A 180 20.82 -11.72 -10.53
CA ARG A 180 19.87 -10.62 -10.77
C ARG A 180 18.43 -11.13 -10.73
N GLU A 181 18.15 -12.24 -11.39
CA GLU A 181 16.84 -12.92 -11.33
C GLU A 181 16.49 -13.34 -9.89
N GLU A 182 17.43 -13.93 -9.15
CA GLU A 182 17.21 -14.29 -7.74
C GLU A 182 16.99 -13.05 -6.84
N ASN A 183 17.59 -11.90 -7.15
CA ASN A 183 17.32 -10.65 -6.43
C ASN A 183 15.89 -10.15 -6.70
N GLU A 184 15.45 -10.15 -7.96
CA GLU A 184 14.10 -9.74 -8.34
C GLU A 184 13.04 -10.63 -7.67
N GLN A 185 13.27 -11.95 -7.60
CA GLN A 185 12.38 -12.87 -6.87
C GLN A 185 12.31 -12.60 -5.36
N GLU A 186 13.41 -12.16 -4.74
CA GLU A 186 13.44 -11.87 -3.31
C GLU A 186 12.80 -10.52 -2.99
N GLU A 187 12.87 -9.55 -3.90
CA GLU A 187 12.11 -8.31 -3.81
C GLU A 187 10.60 -8.60 -3.82
N GLU A 188 10.13 -9.46 -4.73
CA GLU A 188 8.72 -9.89 -4.76
C GLU A 188 8.29 -10.59 -3.45
N VAL A 189 9.13 -11.46 -2.88
CA VAL A 189 8.84 -12.09 -1.57
C VAL A 189 8.65 -11.03 -0.47
N PHE A 190 9.51 -10.01 -0.45
CA PHE A 190 9.41 -8.94 0.55
C PHE A 190 8.18 -8.06 0.33
N ASP A 191 7.82 -7.77 -0.93
CA ASP A 191 6.58 -7.06 -1.27
C ASP A 191 5.37 -7.81 -0.69
N GLN A 192 5.31 -9.13 -0.89
CA GLN A 192 4.22 -9.95 -0.35
C GLN A 192 4.23 -10.02 1.20
N VAL A 193 5.40 -10.00 1.84
CA VAL A 193 5.49 -9.86 3.30
C VAL A 193 4.91 -8.52 3.76
N GLY A 194 5.23 -7.43 3.06
CA GLY A 194 4.67 -6.10 3.32
C GLY A 194 3.14 -6.10 3.22
N GLU A 195 2.60 -6.67 2.14
CA GLU A 195 1.17 -6.75 1.87
C GLU A 195 0.40 -7.55 2.93
N ILE A 196 0.88 -8.73 3.33
CA ILE A 196 0.24 -9.51 4.39
C ILE A 196 0.23 -8.73 5.72
N LEU A 197 1.38 -8.14 6.09
CA LEU A 197 1.46 -7.38 7.33
C LEU A 197 0.54 -6.16 7.31
N GLY A 198 0.50 -5.43 6.20
CA GLY A 198 -0.42 -4.31 6.00
C GLY A 198 -1.89 -4.74 6.12
N THR A 199 -2.27 -5.85 5.50
CA THR A 199 -3.61 -6.45 5.63
C THR A 199 -3.94 -6.82 7.08
N LEU A 200 -3.02 -7.46 7.80
CA LEU A 200 -3.21 -7.84 9.21
C LEU A 200 -3.36 -6.60 10.10
N ILE A 201 -2.53 -5.58 9.90
CA ILE A 201 -2.60 -4.31 10.63
C ILE A 201 -3.94 -3.60 10.36
N LYS A 202 -4.38 -3.51 9.10
CA LYS A 202 -5.67 -2.90 8.73
C LYS A 202 -6.86 -3.65 9.31
N THR A 203 -6.78 -4.99 9.33
CA THR A 203 -7.85 -5.87 9.80
C THR A 203 -7.99 -5.83 11.33
N PHE A 204 -6.89 -5.99 12.06
CA PHE A 204 -6.90 -6.16 13.52
C PHE A 204 -6.56 -4.88 14.30
N LYS A 205 -6.00 -3.86 13.64
CA LYS A 205 -5.67 -2.54 14.22
C LYS A 205 -4.85 -2.71 15.50
N ALA A 206 -5.23 -2.01 16.57
CA ALA A 206 -4.53 -2.06 17.85
C ALA A 206 -4.38 -3.49 18.44
N ALA A 207 -5.26 -4.43 18.08
CA ALA A 207 -5.13 -5.83 18.53
C ALA A 207 -3.94 -6.56 17.87
N PHE A 208 -3.39 -6.04 16.77
CA PHE A 208 -2.20 -6.59 16.12
C PHE A 208 -0.89 -6.17 16.81
N LEU A 209 -0.90 -5.11 17.63
CA LEU A 209 0.32 -4.53 18.19
C LEU A 209 1.20 -5.52 19.00
N PRO A 210 0.65 -6.48 19.77
CA PRO A 210 1.48 -7.50 20.41
C PRO A 210 2.29 -8.35 19.41
N PHE A 211 1.73 -8.65 18.24
CA PHE A 211 2.46 -9.36 17.17
C PHE A 211 3.50 -8.45 16.51
N PHE A 212 3.17 -7.18 16.32
CA PHE A 212 4.12 -6.19 15.80
C PHE A 212 5.32 -6.01 16.75
N ASP A 213 5.10 -6.02 18.07
CA ASP A 213 6.18 -5.98 19.07
C ASP A 213 7.17 -7.14 18.88
N GLU A 214 6.68 -8.35 18.57
CA GLU A 214 7.52 -9.52 18.28
C GLU A 214 8.22 -9.44 16.91
N LEU A 215 7.56 -8.86 15.90
CA LEU A 215 8.11 -8.69 14.55
C LEU A 215 9.16 -7.58 14.46
N SER A 216 9.13 -6.61 15.38
CA SER A 216 9.99 -5.43 15.36
C SER A 216 11.48 -5.77 15.18
N SER A 217 12.00 -6.81 15.85
CA SER A 217 13.41 -7.22 15.72
C SER A 217 13.78 -7.76 14.33
N TYR A 218 12.79 -8.24 13.56
CA TYR A 218 12.98 -8.74 12.20
C TYR A 218 12.83 -7.63 11.15
N LEU A 219 11.98 -6.65 11.43
CA LEU A 219 11.70 -5.53 10.53
C LEU A 219 12.72 -4.39 10.66
N MET A 220 13.20 -4.10 11.87
CA MET A 220 14.16 -3.01 12.11
C MET A 220 15.43 -3.07 11.23
N PRO A 221 16.04 -4.24 10.97
CA PRO A 221 17.18 -4.35 10.05
C PRO A 221 16.89 -3.87 8.63
N MET A 222 15.64 -3.92 8.16
CA MET A 222 15.24 -3.55 6.79
C MET A 222 15.38 -2.03 6.52
N TRP A 223 15.41 -1.21 7.58
CA TRP A 223 15.62 0.24 7.49
C TRP A 223 17.07 0.63 7.19
N GLY A 224 18.01 -0.33 7.25
CA GLY A 224 19.44 -0.06 7.08
C GLY A 224 19.80 0.48 5.70
N LYS A 225 20.80 1.37 5.62
CA LYS A 225 21.32 1.88 4.34
C LYS A 225 22.05 0.82 3.51
N ASP A 226 22.40 -0.31 4.12
CA ASP A 226 22.94 -1.50 3.46
C ASP A 226 21.86 -2.39 2.82
N LYS A 227 20.58 -2.02 2.94
CA LYS A 227 19.43 -2.73 2.37
C LYS A 227 19.04 -2.18 1.00
N THR A 228 18.26 -2.95 0.24
CA THR A 228 17.71 -2.48 -1.04
C THR A 228 16.73 -1.34 -0.79
N ALA A 229 16.45 -0.54 -1.83
CA ALA A 229 15.41 0.49 -1.72
C ALA A 229 14.04 -0.13 -1.40
N GLU A 230 13.79 -1.32 -1.94
CA GLU A 230 12.58 -2.11 -1.71
C GLU A 230 12.39 -2.49 -0.24
N GLU A 231 13.41 -3.13 0.37
CA GLU A 231 13.38 -3.49 1.80
C GLU A 231 13.13 -2.25 2.68
N ARG A 232 13.76 -1.12 2.38
CA ARG A 232 13.54 0.13 3.13
C ARG A 232 12.11 0.64 2.95
N ARG A 233 11.60 0.66 1.71
CA ARG A 233 10.23 1.11 1.38
C ARG A 233 9.21 0.28 2.16
N ILE A 234 9.29 -1.05 2.09
CA ILE A 234 8.37 -1.97 2.75
C ILE A 234 8.38 -1.76 4.27
N ALA A 235 9.57 -1.63 4.87
CA ALA A 235 9.69 -1.42 6.31
C ALA A 235 9.04 -0.11 6.77
N ILE A 236 9.15 0.94 5.95
CA ILE A 236 8.44 2.23 6.16
C ILE A 236 6.94 2.03 6.02
N CYS A 237 6.46 1.43 4.93
CA CYS A 237 5.03 1.20 4.69
C CYS A 237 4.36 0.40 5.82
N ILE A 238 5.03 -0.61 6.37
CA ILE A 238 4.53 -1.36 7.53
C ILE A 238 4.37 -0.45 8.75
N PHE A 239 5.34 0.43 9.02
CA PHE A 239 5.22 1.39 10.13
C PHE A 239 4.13 2.43 9.87
N ASP A 240 3.97 2.87 8.63
CA ASP A 240 2.92 3.81 8.24
C ASP A 240 1.53 3.21 8.47
N ASP A 241 1.33 1.95 8.10
CA ASP A 241 0.11 1.19 8.41
C ASP A 241 -0.11 1.07 9.93
N VAL A 242 0.93 0.81 10.72
CA VAL A 242 0.82 0.80 12.19
C VAL A 242 0.37 2.18 12.70
N ALA A 243 1.01 3.26 12.25
CA ALA A 243 0.70 4.61 12.67
C ALA A 243 -0.74 5.02 12.28
N GLU A 244 -1.16 4.73 11.06
CA GLU A 244 -2.46 5.12 10.51
C GLU A 244 -3.61 4.31 11.12
N GLN A 245 -3.44 2.99 11.21
CA GLN A 245 -4.51 2.07 11.59
C GLN A 245 -4.63 1.92 13.11
N CYS A 246 -3.54 2.12 13.87
CA CYS A 246 -3.53 1.99 15.33
C CYS A 246 -3.53 3.33 16.08
N ARG A 247 -3.18 4.45 15.42
CA ARG A 247 -3.30 5.83 15.93
C ARG A 247 -2.70 6.02 17.32
N GLU A 248 -3.49 6.38 18.33
CA GLU A 248 -3.04 6.64 19.70
C GLU A 248 -2.26 5.44 20.29
N ALA A 249 -2.62 4.20 19.94
CA ALA A 249 -1.91 3.02 20.40
C ALA A 249 -0.53 2.85 19.77
N ALA A 250 -0.27 3.47 18.61
CA ALA A 250 1.01 3.46 17.92
C ALA A 250 2.02 4.47 18.49
N LEU A 251 1.59 5.44 19.31
CA LEU A 251 2.47 6.49 19.84
C LEU A 251 3.67 5.94 20.62
N LYS A 252 3.54 4.77 21.24
CA LYS A 252 4.64 4.09 21.95
C LYS A 252 5.82 3.70 21.05
N TYR A 253 5.63 3.69 19.74
CA TYR A 253 6.67 3.36 18.76
C TYR A 253 7.40 4.59 18.20
N TYR A 254 6.85 5.79 18.40
CA TYR A 254 7.33 6.98 17.69
C TYR A 254 8.79 7.31 18.05
N ASP A 255 9.19 7.18 19.31
CA ASP A 255 10.57 7.40 19.75
C ASP A 255 11.57 6.48 19.03
N THR A 256 11.15 5.27 18.66
CA THR A 256 11.98 4.29 17.96
C THR A 256 12.03 4.56 16.46
N TYR A 257 10.87 4.78 15.82
CA TYR A 257 10.77 4.75 14.35
C TYR A 257 10.85 6.13 13.68
N LEU A 258 10.39 7.21 14.33
CA LEU A 258 10.41 8.55 13.72
C LEU A 258 11.81 9.04 13.32
N PRO A 259 12.89 8.77 14.07
CA PRO A 259 14.23 9.16 13.63
C PRO A 259 14.60 8.56 12.26
N PHE A 260 14.26 7.29 12.04
CA PHE A 260 14.53 6.60 10.77
C PHE A 260 13.61 7.12 9.65
N LEU A 261 12.34 7.38 9.96
CA LEU A 261 11.37 7.93 9.01
C LEU A 261 11.80 9.33 8.51
N LEU A 262 12.22 10.21 9.42
CA LEU A 262 12.72 11.54 9.10
C LEU A 262 13.97 11.49 8.21
N GLU A 263 14.86 10.52 8.45
CA GLU A 263 16.02 10.30 7.59
C GLU A 263 15.61 9.83 6.19
N ALA A 264 14.68 8.87 6.11
CA ALA A 264 14.18 8.30 4.86
C ALA A 264 13.43 9.29 3.97
N CYS A 265 12.87 10.39 4.53
CA CYS A 265 12.26 11.47 3.74
C CYS A 265 13.23 12.07 2.70
N ASN A 266 14.54 11.91 2.88
CA ASN A 266 15.55 12.39 1.94
C ASN A 266 16.42 11.25 1.38
N ASP A 267 15.88 10.03 1.31
CA ASP A 267 16.52 8.89 0.65
C ASP A 267 16.80 9.20 -0.84
N GLU A 268 17.72 8.46 -1.45
CA GLU A 268 18.05 8.59 -2.88
C GLU A 268 16.93 8.03 -3.76
N SER A 269 16.24 6.98 -3.31
CA SER A 269 15.11 6.38 -4.00
C SER A 269 13.85 7.25 -3.88
N PRO A 270 13.16 7.59 -4.98
CA PRO A 270 11.89 8.30 -4.93
C PRO A 270 10.80 7.52 -4.20
N ASP A 271 10.76 6.19 -4.33
CA ASP A 271 9.72 5.37 -3.70
C ASP A 271 9.89 5.33 -2.18
N VAL A 272 11.14 5.28 -1.71
CA VAL A 272 11.45 5.39 -0.27
C VAL A 272 11.09 6.78 0.25
N ARG A 273 11.39 7.85 -0.51
CA ARG A 273 10.97 9.20 -0.14
C ARG A 273 9.44 9.31 -0.05
N GLN A 274 8.72 8.76 -1.03
CA GLN A 274 7.25 8.77 -1.06
C GLN A 274 6.67 8.12 0.19
N ALA A 275 7.08 6.88 0.49
CA ALA A 275 6.65 6.17 1.69
C ALA A 275 6.96 7.01 2.95
N ALA A 276 8.20 7.50 3.07
CA ALA A 276 8.62 8.24 4.25
C ALA A 276 7.83 9.54 4.48
N VAL A 277 7.56 10.32 3.43
CA VAL A 277 6.79 11.57 3.58
C VAL A 277 5.30 11.31 3.79
N TYR A 278 4.75 10.22 3.25
CA TYR A 278 3.40 9.75 3.59
C TYR A 278 3.30 9.42 5.08
N GLY A 279 4.18 8.56 5.58
CA GLY A 279 4.30 8.20 6.99
C GLY A 279 4.47 9.40 7.91
N LEU A 280 5.31 10.36 7.51
CA LEU A 280 5.52 11.59 8.27
C LEU A 280 4.24 12.44 8.34
N GLY A 281 3.45 12.47 7.27
CA GLY A 281 2.13 13.09 7.24
C GLY A 281 1.14 12.39 8.18
N VAL A 282 1.09 11.05 8.18
CA VAL A 282 0.27 10.24 9.10
C VAL A 282 0.67 10.51 10.55
N CYS A 283 1.97 10.57 10.84
CA CYS A 283 2.48 10.88 12.17
C CYS A 283 2.16 12.31 12.61
N ALA A 284 2.13 13.28 11.70
CA ALA A 284 1.67 14.64 12.00
C ALA A 284 0.16 14.69 12.29
N GLU A 285 -0.64 13.85 11.63
CA GLU A 285 -2.09 13.83 11.83
C GLU A 285 -2.49 13.14 13.15
N TYR A 286 -1.88 11.99 13.46
CA TYR A 286 -2.28 11.17 14.61
C TYR A 286 -1.32 11.23 15.81
N GLY A 287 -0.14 11.85 15.65
CA GLY A 287 0.92 11.89 16.66
C GLY A 287 0.69 12.84 17.83
N GLY A 288 -0.23 13.80 17.69
CA GLY A 288 -0.58 14.75 18.74
C GLY A 288 0.65 15.44 19.38
N SER A 289 0.70 15.49 20.71
CA SER A 289 1.82 16.12 21.43
C SER A 289 3.16 15.40 21.25
N VAL A 290 3.17 14.12 20.88
CA VAL A 290 4.41 13.34 20.69
C VAL A 290 5.14 13.83 19.43
N PHE A 291 4.40 14.16 18.37
CA PHE A 291 4.99 14.70 17.14
C PHE A 291 5.41 16.17 17.25
N LYS A 292 4.78 16.94 18.14
CA LYS A 292 4.98 18.39 18.28
C LYS A 292 6.45 18.84 18.32
N PRO A 293 7.38 18.20 19.06
CA PRO A 293 8.79 18.59 19.09
C PRO A 293 9.53 18.40 17.75
N LEU A 294 9.00 17.56 16.87
CA LEU A 294 9.62 17.17 15.61
C LEU A 294 9.11 17.99 14.40
N VAL A 295 8.08 18.82 14.59
CA VAL A 295 7.45 19.61 13.52
C VAL A 295 8.46 20.44 12.72
N GLY A 296 9.43 21.07 13.40
CA GLY A 296 10.46 21.87 12.73
C GLY A 296 11.37 21.04 11.81
N GLU A 297 11.81 19.88 12.27
CA GLU A 297 12.63 18.97 11.48
C GLU A 297 11.80 18.34 10.35
N ALA A 298 10.56 17.95 10.62
CA ALA A 298 9.64 17.42 9.62
C ALA A 298 9.45 18.42 8.45
N LEU A 299 9.17 19.69 8.75
CA LEU A 299 9.06 20.73 7.72
C LEU A 299 10.36 20.92 6.93
N SER A 300 11.51 20.85 7.60
CA SER A 300 12.83 20.92 6.94
C SER A 300 13.00 19.79 5.93
N ARG A 301 12.71 18.54 6.33
CA ARG A 301 12.78 17.35 5.47
C ARG A 301 11.82 17.39 4.30
N LEU A 302 10.56 17.75 4.54
CA LEU A 302 9.54 17.89 3.50
C LEU A 302 9.92 18.97 2.47
N ASN A 303 10.47 20.10 2.94
CA ASN A 303 10.90 21.17 2.05
C ASN A 303 12.08 20.77 1.14
N VAL A 304 12.95 19.85 1.57
CA VAL A 304 13.99 19.27 0.69
C VAL A 304 13.36 18.49 -0.46
N VAL A 305 12.33 17.68 -0.20
CA VAL A 305 11.61 16.91 -1.24
C VAL A 305 10.87 17.86 -2.19
N ILE A 306 10.14 18.83 -1.64
CA ILE A 306 9.37 19.81 -2.42
C ILE A 306 10.27 20.65 -3.34
N ARG A 307 11.48 21.00 -2.88
CA ARG A 307 12.45 21.81 -3.64
C ARG A 307 13.43 20.98 -4.47
N HIS A 308 13.25 19.66 -4.54
CA HIS A 308 14.14 18.83 -5.35
C HIS A 308 14.11 19.32 -6.82
N PRO A 309 15.27 19.48 -7.50
CA PRO A 309 15.30 20.06 -8.86
C PRO A 309 14.42 19.32 -9.87
N ASN A 310 14.23 18.01 -9.66
CA ASN A 310 13.42 17.14 -10.49
C ASN A 310 12.09 16.74 -9.81
N ALA A 311 11.63 17.48 -8.80
CA ALA A 311 10.46 17.11 -7.99
C ALA A 311 9.20 16.83 -8.82
N LEU A 312 9.01 17.55 -9.92
CA LEU A 312 7.84 17.45 -10.80
C LEU A 312 8.04 16.47 -11.98
N GLN A 313 9.17 15.76 -12.05
CA GLN A 313 9.36 14.70 -13.06
C GLN A 313 8.55 13.45 -12.70
N PRO A 314 8.17 12.61 -13.67
CA PRO A 314 7.33 11.43 -13.43
C PRO A 314 7.84 10.51 -12.31
N GLU A 315 9.16 10.40 -12.17
CA GLU A 315 9.79 9.53 -11.17
C GLU A 315 9.73 10.11 -9.75
N ASN A 316 9.44 11.40 -9.58
CA ASN A 316 9.47 12.09 -8.28
C ASN A 316 8.13 12.70 -7.87
N VAL A 317 7.18 12.82 -8.81
CA VAL A 317 5.92 13.54 -8.60
C VAL A 317 5.10 12.96 -7.46
N MET A 318 5.13 11.64 -7.27
CA MET A 318 4.44 10.97 -6.16
C MET A 318 5.01 11.38 -4.81
N ALA A 319 6.34 11.40 -4.67
CA ALA A 319 7.00 11.88 -3.46
C ALA A 319 6.77 13.38 -3.22
N TYR A 320 6.76 14.20 -4.27
CA TYR A 320 6.42 15.62 -4.17
C TYR A 320 4.99 15.83 -3.66
N ASP A 321 4.01 15.16 -4.26
CA ASP A 321 2.61 15.29 -3.90
C ASP A 321 2.33 14.84 -2.46
N ASN A 322 2.90 13.70 -2.05
CA ASN A 322 2.80 13.21 -0.68
C ASN A 322 3.49 14.16 0.31
N ALA A 323 4.62 14.79 -0.06
CA ALA A 323 5.28 15.78 0.79
C ALA A 323 4.43 17.05 0.96
N VAL A 324 3.78 17.53 -0.11
CA VAL A 324 2.84 18.66 -0.04
C VAL A 324 1.63 18.31 0.84
N SER A 325 1.13 17.08 0.73
CA SER A 325 0.07 16.59 1.61
C SER A 325 0.47 16.56 3.09
N ALA A 326 1.67 16.05 3.39
CA ALA A 326 2.21 16.03 4.75
C ALA A 326 2.39 17.46 5.33
N VAL A 327 2.83 18.44 4.52
CA VAL A 327 2.85 19.85 4.94
C VAL A 327 1.44 20.36 5.23
N GLY A 328 0.44 19.96 4.44
CA GLY A 328 -0.97 20.23 4.70
C GLY A 328 -1.41 19.70 6.06
N LYS A 329 -1.14 18.42 6.34
CA LYS A 329 -1.44 17.78 7.63
C LYS A 329 -0.78 18.54 8.79
N ILE A 330 0.49 18.94 8.67
CA ILE A 330 1.17 19.79 9.68
C ILE A 330 0.45 21.14 9.86
N CYS A 331 0.05 21.82 8.77
CA CYS A 331 -0.69 23.08 8.86
C CYS A 331 -2.02 22.95 9.62
N GLN A 332 -2.67 21.79 9.53
CA GLN A 332 -3.95 21.52 10.17
C GLN A 332 -3.81 21.09 11.63
N PHE A 333 -2.93 20.14 11.92
CA PHE A 333 -2.85 19.49 13.24
C PHE A 333 -1.80 20.13 14.17
N HIS A 334 -0.86 20.88 13.61
CA HIS A 334 0.26 21.48 14.35
C HIS A 334 0.43 22.98 14.09
N ARG A 335 -0.65 23.70 13.76
CA ARG A 335 -0.64 25.14 13.47
C ARG A 335 0.07 25.99 14.53
N ASP A 336 -0.13 25.66 15.80
CA ASP A 336 0.50 26.38 16.94
C ASP A 336 2.01 26.13 17.09
N SER A 337 2.58 25.27 16.24
CA SER A 337 4.00 24.85 16.29
C SER A 337 4.79 25.32 15.07
N ILE A 338 4.18 26.12 14.19
CA ILE A 338 4.77 26.61 12.94
C ILE A 338 4.57 28.12 12.81
N ASP A 339 5.40 28.77 11.99
CA ASP A 339 5.09 30.11 11.49
C ASP A 339 4.02 29.99 10.40
N SER A 340 2.75 29.95 10.82
CA SER A 340 1.62 29.75 9.90
C SER A 340 1.53 30.83 8.83
N ALA A 341 2.03 32.05 9.10
CA ALA A 341 2.05 33.15 8.14
C ALA A 341 3.04 32.91 6.98
N GLN A 342 4.02 32.03 7.16
CA GLN A 342 4.95 31.61 6.11
C GLN A 342 4.57 30.26 5.50
N VAL A 343 4.25 29.27 6.33
CA VAL A 343 4.08 27.89 5.88
C VAL A 343 2.78 27.69 5.10
N VAL A 344 1.66 28.29 5.54
CA VAL A 344 0.36 28.12 4.85
C VAL A 344 0.38 28.72 3.44
N PRO A 345 0.90 29.94 3.21
CA PRO A 345 1.03 30.46 1.85
C PRO A 345 2.00 29.67 0.98
N ALA A 346 3.10 29.15 1.55
CA ALA A 346 4.05 28.30 0.83
C ALA A 346 3.38 26.99 0.37
N TRP A 347 2.60 26.35 1.25
CA TRP A 347 1.81 25.16 0.92
C TRP A 347 0.78 25.44 -0.18
N LEU A 348 0.02 26.53 -0.07
CA LEU A 348 -0.96 26.92 -1.10
C LEU A 348 -0.30 27.11 -2.47
N ASN A 349 0.94 27.60 -2.53
CA ASN A 349 1.66 27.78 -3.78
C ASN A 349 1.99 26.46 -4.49
N CYS A 350 2.12 25.36 -3.75
CA CYS A 350 2.36 24.02 -4.29
C CYS A 350 1.13 23.39 -4.97
N LEU A 351 -0.09 23.94 -4.74
CA LEU A 351 -1.35 23.37 -5.24
C LEU A 351 -1.72 23.86 -6.66
N PRO A 352 -2.49 23.08 -7.44
CA PRO A 352 -2.95 21.72 -7.14
C PRO A 352 -1.84 20.69 -7.31
N ILE A 353 -1.93 19.61 -6.53
CA ILE A 353 -1.15 18.39 -6.76
C ILE A 353 -1.91 17.44 -7.69
N LYS A 354 -1.21 16.59 -8.45
CA LYS A 354 -1.82 15.87 -9.60
C LYS A 354 -1.26 14.50 -9.93
N GLY A 355 -0.05 14.17 -9.49
CA GLY A 355 0.55 12.85 -9.66
C GLY A 355 -0.16 11.82 -8.81
N ASP A 356 -0.21 12.04 -7.50
CA ASP A 356 -0.90 11.15 -6.56
C ASP A 356 -2.37 11.55 -6.44
N LEU A 357 -3.24 10.79 -7.12
CA LEU A 357 -4.68 11.06 -7.14
C LEU A 357 -5.38 10.81 -5.80
N ILE A 358 -4.79 9.99 -4.92
CA ILE A 358 -5.33 9.72 -3.59
C ILE A 358 -5.06 10.94 -2.71
N GLU A 359 -3.80 11.37 -2.62
CA GLU A 359 -3.42 12.54 -1.83
C GLU A 359 -3.99 13.84 -2.42
N ALA A 360 -4.15 13.94 -3.75
CA ALA A 360 -4.84 15.07 -4.36
C ALA A 360 -6.24 15.26 -3.80
N LYS A 361 -7.03 14.20 -3.65
CA LYS A 361 -8.38 14.29 -3.08
C LYS A 361 -8.34 14.77 -1.63
N VAL A 362 -7.38 14.30 -0.84
CA VAL A 362 -7.19 14.69 0.56
C VAL A 362 -6.84 16.18 0.67
N VAL A 363 -5.82 16.62 -0.06
CA VAL A 363 -5.28 17.99 -0.01
C VAL A 363 -6.28 19.02 -0.54
N HIS A 364 -7.02 18.68 -1.59
CA HIS A 364 -8.03 19.58 -2.14
C HIS A 364 -9.28 19.68 -1.26
N ASP A 365 -9.67 18.62 -0.56
CA ASP A 365 -10.71 18.68 0.48
C ASP A 365 -10.26 19.52 1.68
N GLN A 366 -8.99 19.39 2.07
CA GLN A 366 -8.38 20.22 3.10
C GLN A 366 -8.42 21.71 2.72
N LEU A 367 -8.07 22.05 1.48
CA LEU A 367 -8.14 23.43 0.99
C LEU A 367 -9.56 23.99 1.11
N CYS A 368 -10.58 23.24 0.70
CA CYS A 368 -11.98 23.64 0.90
C CYS A 368 -12.28 23.94 2.38
N SER A 369 -11.84 23.06 3.27
CA SER A 369 -12.04 23.21 4.72
C SER A 369 -11.39 24.48 5.27
N MET A 370 -10.19 24.83 4.81
CA MET A 370 -9.51 26.05 5.23
C MET A 370 -10.18 27.32 4.68
N VAL A 371 -10.73 27.28 3.45
CA VAL A 371 -11.49 28.39 2.86
C VAL A 371 -12.81 28.60 3.60
N GLU A 372 -13.55 27.52 3.89
CA GLU A 372 -14.83 27.57 4.63
C GLU A 372 -14.67 28.19 6.01
N ARG A 373 -13.56 27.90 6.71
CA ARG A 373 -13.23 28.51 7.99
C ARG A 373 -12.72 29.95 7.90
N SER A 374 -12.51 30.46 6.68
CA SER A 374 -11.89 31.78 6.44
C SER A 374 -10.53 31.92 7.13
N ASP A 375 -9.69 30.88 7.02
CA ASP A 375 -8.35 30.86 7.62
C ASP A 375 -7.52 32.09 7.16
N ARG A 376 -7.16 32.97 8.11
CA ARG A 376 -6.54 34.27 7.81
C ARG A 376 -5.23 34.15 7.04
N GLU A 377 -4.37 33.21 7.43
CA GLU A 377 -3.08 32.97 6.77
C GLU A 377 -3.24 32.37 5.36
N LEU A 378 -4.34 31.64 5.10
CA LEU A 378 -4.63 31.10 3.76
C LEU A 378 -5.08 32.19 2.80
N LEU A 379 -6.01 33.05 3.24
CA LEU A 379 -6.54 34.15 2.41
C LEU A 379 -5.49 35.26 2.24
N GLY A 380 -4.65 35.46 3.26
CA GLY A 380 -3.67 36.53 3.35
C GLY A 380 -4.30 37.89 3.67
N PRO A 381 -3.48 38.91 3.98
CA PRO A 381 -3.95 40.29 4.11
C PRO A 381 -4.73 40.73 2.87
N ASP A 382 -5.89 41.36 3.08
CA ASP A 382 -6.78 41.85 2.02
C ASP A 382 -7.12 40.80 0.94
N ASN A 383 -7.16 39.51 1.32
CA ASN A 383 -7.43 38.37 0.44
C ASN A 383 -6.43 38.23 -0.73
N GLN A 384 -5.17 38.66 -0.55
CA GLN A 384 -4.17 38.65 -1.62
C GLN A 384 -3.90 37.27 -2.26
N TYR A 385 -4.16 36.17 -1.55
CA TYR A 385 -3.94 34.80 -2.06
C TYR A 385 -5.18 34.19 -2.71
N LEU A 386 -6.31 34.88 -2.67
CA LEU A 386 -7.56 34.42 -3.25
C LEU A 386 -7.48 34.08 -4.74
N PRO A 387 -6.72 34.81 -5.59
CA PRO A 387 -6.56 34.44 -6.99
C PRO A 387 -5.96 33.05 -7.17
N LYS A 388 -4.99 32.67 -6.34
CA LYS A 388 -4.38 31.34 -6.36
C LYS A 388 -5.38 30.26 -5.94
N ILE A 389 -6.19 30.51 -4.91
CA ILE A 389 -7.24 29.57 -4.47
C ILE A 389 -8.25 29.30 -5.60
N VAL A 390 -8.71 30.37 -6.28
CA VAL A 390 -9.64 30.23 -7.42
C VAL A 390 -8.99 29.48 -8.58
N LEU A 391 -7.70 29.72 -8.86
CA LEU A 391 -6.95 28.97 -9.86
C LEU A 391 -6.88 27.48 -9.53
N VAL A 392 -6.59 27.13 -8.28
CA VAL A 392 -6.57 25.73 -7.83
C VAL A 392 -7.95 25.09 -8.02
N PHE A 393 -9.03 25.74 -7.57
CA PHE A 393 -10.38 25.22 -7.74
C PHE A 393 -10.77 25.05 -9.22
N ALA A 394 -10.42 26.03 -10.06
CA ALA A 394 -10.66 25.95 -11.50
C ALA A 394 -10.01 24.71 -12.11
N GLU A 395 -8.75 24.49 -11.78
CA GLU A 395 -7.93 23.42 -12.32
C GLU A 395 -8.39 22.04 -11.86
N VAL A 396 -8.73 21.90 -10.58
CA VAL A 396 -9.30 20.67 -10.00
C VAL A 396 -10.65 20.34 -10.63
N LEU A 397 -11.53 21.33 -10.78
CA LEU A 397 -12.84 21.12 -11.40
C LEU A 397 -12.74 20.77 -12.89
N CYS A 398 -11.74 21.31 -13.61
CA CYS A 398 -11.48 20.95 -15.01
C CYS A 398 -10.98 19.50 -15.16
N ALA A 399 -10.28 18.97 -14.15
CA ALA A 399 -9.77 17.60 -14.16
C ALA A 399 -10.85 16.54 -13.83
N GLY A 400 -12.10 16.94 -13.60
CA GLY A 400 -13.20 16.01 -13.36
C GLY A 400 -13.07 15.29 -12.01
N LYS A 401 -13.11 13.95 -12.02
CA LYS A 401 -13.14 13.11 -10.81
C LYS A 401 -11.75 12.67 -10.32
N ASP A 402 -10.71 13.06 -11.03
CA ASP A 402 -9.35 12.56 -10.77
C ASP A 402 -8.78 13.22 -9.51
N LEU A 403 -8.91 14.56 -9.41
CA LEU A 403 -8.25 15.36 -8.38
C LEU A 403 -9.13 15.67 -7.15
N ALA A 404 -10.42 15.34 -7.20
CA ALA A 404 -11.38 15.61 -6.13
C ALA A 404 -12.53 14.60 -6.11
N THR A 405 -13.08 14.33 -4.93
CA THR A 405 -14.34 13.60 -4.80
C THR A 405 -15.51 14.47 -5.28
N GLU A 406 -16.66 13.87 -5.60
CA GLU A 406 -17.87 14.62 -5.99
C GLU A 406 -18.32 15.61 -4.90
N GLN A 407 -18.17 15.22 -3.63
CA GLN A 407 -18.43 16.08 -2.49
C GLN A 407 -17.47 17.27 -2.45
N THR A 408 -16.17 17.03 -2.64
CA THR A 408 -15.14 18.08 -2.66
C THR A 408 -15.38 19.05 -3.81
N ALA A 409 -15.66 18.54 -5.02
CA ALA A 409 -16.00 19.36 -6.17
C ALA A 409 -17.23 20.24 -5.91
N SER A 410 -18.27 19.67 -5.29
CA SER A 410 -19.47 20.43 -4.90
C SER A 410 -19.16 21.54 -3.90
N ARG A 411 -18.28 21.30 -2.92
CA ARG A 411 -17.81 22.33 -1.98
C ARG A 411 -17.07 23.45 -2.71
N MET A 412 -16.14 23.11 -3.62
CA MET A 412 -15.43 24.10 -4.44
C MET A 412 -16.38 24.99 -5.24
N ILE A 413 -17.40 24.41 -5.88
CA ILE A 413 -18.41 25.15 -6.66
C ILE A 413 -19.18 26.13 -5.77
N ASN A 414 -19.62 25.68 -4.60
CA ASN A 414 -20.36 26.54 -3.67
C ASN A 414 -19.50 27.69 -3.14
N LEU A 415 -18.23 27.42 -2.82
CA LEU A 415 -17.27 28.44 -2.42
C LEU A 415 -17.03 29.46 -3.55
N LEU A 416 -16.86 29.02 -4.80
CA LEU A 416 -16.72 29.92 -5.94
C LEU A 416 -17.94 30.82 -6.14
N ARG A 417 -19.16 30.27 -6.00
CA ARG A 417 -20.41 31.06 -6.05
C ARG A 417 -20.48 32.08 -4.92
N GLN A 418 -20.07 31.71 -3.71
CA GLN A 418 -20.01 32.63 -2.57
C GLN A 418 -19.00 33.77 -2.81
N LEU A 419 -17.82 33.44 -3.34
CA LEU A 419 -16.79 34.42 -3.69
C LEU A 419 -17.27 35.39 -4.78
N GLN A 420 -18.01 34.91 -5.78
CA GLN A 420 -18.61 35.75 -6.81
C GLN A 420 -19.58 36.81 -6.23
N GLN A 421 -20.30 36.47 -5.16
CA GLN A 421 -21.26 37.38 -4.53
C GLN A 421 -20.60 38.36 -3.55
N THR A 422 -19.47 37.98 -2.97
CA THR A 422 -18.85 38.71 -1.84
C THR A 422 -17.66 39.58 -2.26
N LEU A 423 -17.00 39.28 -3.38
CA LEU A 423 -15.82 40.04 -3.83
C LEU A 423 -16.18 41.26 -4.68
N PRO A 424 -15.35 42.32 -4.62
CA PRO A 424 -15.44 43.45 -5.53
C PRO A 424 -15.31 42.99 -7.00
N PRO A 425 -16.10 43.55 -7.94
CA PRO A 425 -16.05 43.16 -9.36
C PRO A 425 -14.66 43.24 -9.99
N ALA A 426 -13.85 44.22 -9.57
CA ALA A 426 -12.48 44.38 -10.06
C ALA A 426 -11.55 43.22 -9.63
N THR A 427 -11.67 42.76 -8.38
CA THR A 427 -10.90 41.63 -7.84
C THR A 427 -11.30 40.32 -8.50
N LEU A 428 -12.61 40.13 -8.72
CA LEU A 428 -13.14 38.97 -9.43
C LEU A 428 -12.64 38.94 -10.89
N ALA A 429 -12.72 40.07 -11.60
CA ALA A 429 -12.25 40.16 -12.99
C ALA A 429 -10.74 39.93 -13.12
N SER A 430 -9.93 40.50 -12.22
CA SER A 430 -8.50 40.24 -12.14
C SER A 430 -8.19 38.76 -11.94
N THR A 431 -8.89 38.12 -11.01
CA THR A 431 -8.73 36.68 -10.72
C THR A 431 -9.10 35.84 -11.94
N TRP A 432 -10.23 36.13 -12.59
CA TRP A 432 -10.69 35.38 -13.76
C TRP A 432 -9.74 35.50 -14.95
N SER A 433 -9.19 36.70 -15.15
CA SER A 433 -8.25 36.97 -16.24
C SER A 433 -6.92 36.24 -16.10
N SER A 434 -6.58 35.77 -14.89
CA SER A 434 -5.35 35.00 -14.63
C SER A 434 -5.43 33.53 -15.03
N LEU A 435 -6.65 33.03 -15.28
CA LEU A 435 -6.92 31.65 -15.66
C LEU A 435 -6.70 31.42 -17.16
N GLN A 436 -6.36 30.19 -17.53
CA GLN A 436 -6.30 29.80 -18.94
C GLN A 436 -7.69 29.82 -19.59
N PRO A 437 -7.80 30.03 -20.92
CA PRO A 437 -9.09 30.11 -21.61
C PRO A 437 -10.01 28.90 -21.36
N GLN A 438 -9.45 27.69 -21.33
CA GLN A 438 -10.20 26.47 -21.04
C GLN A 438 -10.77 26.47 -19.61
N GLN A 439 -9.99 26.93 -18.63
CA GLN A 439 -10.41 27.05 -17.24
C GLN A 439 -11.51 28.11 -17.08
N GLN A 440 -11.41 29.25 -17.78
CA GLN A 440 -12.44 30.29 -17.78
C GLN A 440 -13.78 29.77 -18.31
N ILE A 441 -13.75 29.03 -19.43
CA ILE A 441 -14.94 28.45 -20.05
C ILE A 441 -15.56 27.39 -19.13
N ALA A 442 -14.75 26.49 -18.60
CA ALA A 442 -15.20 25.43 -17.70
C ALA A 442 -15.86 26.02 -16.45
N LEU A 443 -15.20 26.99 -15.81
CA LEU A 443 -15.77 27.68 -14.66
C LEU A 443 -17.04 28.46 -14.98
N GLN A 444 -17.10 29.14 -16.14
CA GLN A 444 -18.31 29.85 -16.55
C GLN A 444 -19.48 28.89 -16.72
N SER A 445 -19.24 27.73 -17.34
CA SER A 445 -20.24 26.65 -17.46
C SER A 445 -20.72 26.19 -16.08
N ILE A 446 -19.79 25.83 -15.20
CA ILE A 446 -20.06 25.32 -13.85
C ILE A 446 -20.81 26.32 -12.96
N LEU A 447 -20.50 27.60 -13.06
CA LEU A 447 -21.18 28.64 -12.27
C LEU A 447 -22.55 29.02 -12.85
N SER A 448 -22.81 28.71 -14.12
CA SER A 448 -24.08 28.97 -14.80
C SER A 448 -25.10 27.84 -14.70
N SER A 449 -24.64 26.61 -14.43
CA SER A 449 -25.45 25.47 -13.99
C SER A 449 -25.79 25.58 -12.51
#